data_AF-A0A3D3SWX0-F1
#
_entry.id   AF-A0A3D3SWX0-F1
#
_cell.length_a   1.000
_cell.length_b   1.000
_cell.length_c   1.000
_cell.angle_alpha   90.00
_cell.angle_beta   90.00
_cell.angle_gamma   90.00
#
_symmetry.space_group_name_H-M   'P 1'
#
loop_
_entity.id
_entity.type
_entity.pdbx_description
1 polymer ?
#
loop_
_entity_poly.entity_id
_entity_poly.type
_entity_poly.pdbx_seq_one_letter_code
_entity_poly.pdbx_strand_id
1 'polypeptide(L)'
;MNQAHRKPLQGTGLQFFDAREAVEAITPESYDSLPYTSRVLAENLVRRCPPEALRESLLQLIERRRDTDFPWFPARVVCHDILGQTALVDLAGLRDAIAAQGGDPSLVNPVVPTQLVVDHSLAVEHAGSDPEAFEKNRAIEERRNEDRFHFIEWTRKAFKNINVIPPGNGILHQINLERMSPVIQVEHGVAYPDTLVGTDSHTPMVDALGVIAIGVGGLEAESVMLGRASYMRLPDIVGVELTGKAAPGILATDMVLALTEFLRQSKVVSAYLEFFGEGAASLSLSDRATISNMAPEYGATAAMFAIDSKTLDYLRLTGREESQIQLVENYAKTTGLWADDLNKVVYERRLSFDLSSVVRNMAGPSNPHRRL
;
A
#
# COMPACT_ATOMS: atom_id res chain seq x y z
N MET A 1 -0.50 18.36 -12.85
CA MET A 1 0.67 18.28 -11.95
C MET A 1 1.23 19.68 -11.78
N ASN A 2 1.81 19.95 -10.61
CA ASN A 2 2.50 21.21 -10.36
C ASN A 2 3.80 21.32 -11.17
N GLN A 3 4.44 22.49 -11.17
CA GLN A 3 5.73 22.73 -11.83
C GLN A 3 6.83 23.14 -10.85
N ALA A 4 6.47 23.71 -9.70
CA ALA A 4 7.45 24.07 -8.66
C ALA A 4 8.13 22.81 -8.09
N HIS A 5 9.39 22.95 -7.67
CA HIS A 5 10.22 21.89 -7.08
C HIS A 5 10.47 20.68 -7.97
N ARG A 6 10.16 20.76 -9.27
CA ARG A 6 10.46 19.69 -10.23
C ARG A 6 11.95 19.71 -10.59
N LYS A 7 12.67 18.63 -10.31
CA LYS A 7 14.12 18.51 -10.53
C LYS A 7 14.45 17.26 -11.36
N PRO A 8 15.56 17.27 -12.11
CA PRO A 8 16.05 16.05 -12.75
C PRO A 8 16.47 15.02 -11.70
N LEU A 9 16.06 13.77 -11.88
CA LEU A 9 16.56 12.64 -11.10
C LEU A 9 17.86 12.17 -11.77
N GLN A 10 18.99 12.49 -11.13
CA GLN A 10 20.31 12.26 -11.70
C GLN A 10 20.50 10.79 -12.13
N GLY A 11 21.04 10.58 -13.33
CA GLY A 11 21.32 9.24 -13.87
C GLY A 11 20.14 8.49 -14.51
N THR A 12 18.93 9.06 -14.54
CA THR A 12 17.73 8.31 -15.03
C THR A 12 17.01 8.94 -16.23
N GLY A 13 17.35 10.16 -16.63
CA GLY A 13 16.58 10.91 -17.64
C GLY A 13 15.17 11.31 -17.19
N LEU A 14 14.78 10.94 -15.97
CA LEU A 14 13.50 11.25 -15.35
C LEU A 14 13.61 12.53 -14.52
N GLN A 15 12.47 13.02 -14.08
CA GLN A 15 12.35 14.11 -13.12
C GLN A 15 11.62 13.60 -11.87
N PHE A 16 11.70 14.35 -10.77
CA PHE A 16 10.92 14.12 -9.56
C PHE A 16 10.55 15.45 -8.92
N PHE A 17 9.63 15.43 -7.96
CA PHE A 17 9.29 16.59 -7.15
C PHE A 17 10.08 16.53 -5.85
N ASP A 18 10.92 17.55 -5.61
CA ASP A 18 11.78 17.65 -4.44
C ASP A 18 10.98 18.12 -3.22
N ALA A 19 10.38 17.15 -2.52
CA ALA A 19 9.63 17.39 -1.30
C ALA A 19 10.48 17.99 -0.18
N ARG A 20 11.77 17.64 -0.14
CA ARG A 20 12.72 18.19 0.84
C ARG A 20 12.90 19.69 0.63
N GLU A 21 13.17 20.12 -0.60
CA GLU A 21 13.28 21.55 -0.92
C GLU A 21 12.00 22.32 -0.56
N ALA A 22 10.82 21.76 -0.88
CA ALA A 22 9.55 22.39 -0.58
C ALA A 22 9.28 22.55 0.93
N VAL A 23 9.61 21.52 1.71
CA VAL A 23 9.47 21.51 3.18
C VAL A 23 10.48 22.46 3.84
N GLU A 24 11.75 22.40 3.43
CA GLU A 24 12.82 23.22 3.99
C GLU A 24 12.67 24.71 3.65
N ALA A 25 12.03 25.04 2.52
CA ALA A 25 11.65 26.41 2.18
C ALA A 25 10.62 27.02 3.15
N ILE A 26 9.83 26.20 3.85
CA ILE A 26 8.87 26.64 4.86
C ILE A 26 9.53 26.69 6.24
N THR A 27 10.17 25.58 6.65
CA THR A 27 10.88 25.46 7.93
C THR A 27 12.21 24.77 7.69
N PRO A 28 13.35 25.48 7.78
CA PRO A 28 14.67 24.90 7.58
C PRO A 28 14.93 23.69 8.49
N GLU A 29 15.67 22.69 7.98
CA GLU A 29 16.09 21.48 8.71
C GLU A 29 14.93 20.57 9.21
N SER A 30 13.68 20.87 8.83
CA SER A 30 12.52 20.12 9.32
C SER A 30 12.30 18.76 8.64
N TYR A 31 12.71 18.61 7.38
CA TYR A 31 12.45 17.41 6.59
C TYR A 31 13.05 16.14 7.22
N ASP A 32 14.26 16.23 7.76
CA ASP A 32 14.94 15.11 8.42
C ASP A 32 14.16 14.58 9.65
N SER A 33 13.34 15.44 10.28
CA SER A 33 12.51 15.06 11.43
C SER A 33 11.18 14.40 11.05
N LEU A 34 10.79 14.45 9.76
CA LEU A 34 9.54 13.89 9.27
C LEU A 34 9.62 12.36 9.19
N PRO A 35 8.60 11.65 9.71
CA PRO A 35 8.42 10.21 9.48
C PRO A 35 8.38 9.85 7.99
N TYR A 36 8.68 8.58 7.67
CA TYR A 36 8.68 8.08 6.30
C TYR A 36 7.37 8.38 5.56
N THR A 37 6.25 8.11 6.23
CA THR A 37 4.89 8.36 5.75
C THR A 37 4.71 9.83 5.39
N SER A 38 5.16 10.74 6.26
CA SER A 38 5.08 12.18 6.01
C SER A 38 5.97 12.61 4.84
N ARG A 39 7.13 11.98 4.61
CA ARG A 39 7.98 12.28 3.44
C ARG A 39 7.29 11.88 2.13
N VAL A 40 6.65 10.70 2.09
CA VAL A 40 5.86 10.25 0.93
C VAL A 40 4.63 11.13 0.70
N LEU A 41 3.91 11.51 1.76
CA LEU A 41 2.77 12.42 1.65
C LEU A 41 3.20 13.83 1.20
N ALA A 42 4.35 14.32 1.66
CA ALA A 42 4.90 15.60 1.21
C ALA A 42 5.20 15.59 -0.29
N GLU A 43 5.77 14.50 -0.83
CA GLU A 43 5.94 14.34 -2.29
C GLU A 43 4.60 14.42 -3.02
N ASN A 44 3.60 13.68 -2.54
CA ASN A 44 2.28 13.64 -3.16
C ASN A 44 1.64 15.04 -3.22
N LEU A 45 1.74 15.77 -2.11
CA LEU A 45 1.27 17.16 -2.01
C LEU A 45 2.02 18.07 -2.96
N VAL A 46 3.36 18.04 -2.97
CA VAL A 46 4.15 18.91 -3.85
C VAL A 46 3.84 18.65 -5.33
N ARG A 47 3.61 17.38 -5.72
CA ARG A 47 3.30 17.01 -7.10
C ARG A 47 1.86 17.34 -7.52
N ARG A 48 0.87 17.22 -6.61
CA ARG A 48 -0.56 17.19 -6.96
C ARG A 48 -1.45 18.20 -6.25
N CYS A 49 -1.10 18.66 -5.04
CA CYS A 49 -1.92 19.58 -4.26
C CYS A 49 -2.08 20.93 -4.99
N PRO A 50 -3.27 21.55 -5.01
CA PRO A 50 -3.43 22.90 -5.51
C PRO A 50 -2.42 23.87 -4.86
N PRO A 51 -1.76 24.75 -5.62
CA PRO A 51 -0.70 25.62 -5.11
C PRO A 51 -1.11 26.47 -3.89
N GLU A 52 -2.36 26.93 -3.86
CA GLU A 52 -2.93 27.73 -2.77
C GLU A 52 -3.07 26.97 -1.44
N ALA A 53 -3.20 25.64 -1.50
CA ALA A 53 -3.34 24.77 -0.32
C ALA A 53 -2.02 24.08 0.08
N LEU A 54 -1.00 24.10 -0.80
CA LEU A 54 0.24 23.35 -0.62
C LEU A 54 0.98 23.74 0.65
N ARG A 55 1.20 25.05 0.87
CA ARG A 55 1.97 25.53 2.02
C ARG A 55 1.35 25.08 3.35
N GLU A 56 0.04 25.19 3.46
CA GLU A 56 -0.70 24.81 4.67
C GLU A 56 -0.69 23.29 4.87
N SER A 57 -0.84 22.52 3.79
CA SER A 57 -0.78 21.06 3.85
C SER A 57 0.61 20.56 4.28
N LEU A 58 1.69 21.19 3.80
CA LEU A 58 3.05 20.86 4.22
C LEU A 58 3.32 21.28 5.67
N LEU A 59 2.82 22.44 6.12
CA LEU A 59 2.93 22.84 7.53
C LEU A 59 2.28 21.83 8.47
N GLN A 60 1.15 21.24 8.08
CA GLN A 60 0.52 20.19 8.88
C GLN A 60 1.47 19.00 9.10
N LEU A 61 2.21 18.57 8.07
CA LEU A 61 3.20 17.50 8.21
C LEU A 61 4.39 17.90 9.09
N ILE A 62 4.90 19.13 8.91
CA ILE A 62 6.05 19.68 9.66
C ILE A 62 5.74 19.80 11.15
N GLU A 63 4.59 20.41 11.47
CA GLU A 63 4.17 20.72 12.83
C GLU A 63 3.36 19.57 13.46
N ARG A 64 3.11 18.50 12.70
CA ARG A 64 2.29 17.35 13.08
C ARG A 64 0.86 17.74 13.49
N ARG A 65 0.28 18.73 12.79
CA ARG A 65 -1.08 19.20 13.07
C ARG A 65 -2.13 18.28 12.46
N ARG A 66 -3.22 18.10 13.20
CA ARG A 66 -4.40 17.33 12.83
C ARG A 66 -5.64 18.21 12.94
N ASP A 67 -5.57 19.45 12.47
CA ASP A 67 -6.65 20.44 12.54
C ASP A 67 -7.47 20.51 11.25
N THR A 68 -6.87 20.22 10.09
CA THR A 68 -7.56 20.18 8.79
C THR A 68 -7.24 18.90 8.00
N ASP A 69 -7.98 18.68 6.91
CA ASP A 69 -7.72 17.58 5.98
C ASP A 69 -6.94 18.12 4.77
N PHE A 70 -6.10 17.29 4.16
CA PHE A 70 -5.40 17.61 2.93
C PHE A 70 -5.69 16.57 1.84
N PRO A 71 -5.55 16.93 0.55
CA PRO A 71 -5.81 16.00 -0.54
C PRO A 71 -4.66 15.01 -0.70
N TRP A 72 -4.96 13.71 -0.64
CA TRP A 72 -4.06 12.63 -1.04
C TRP A 72 -4.51 12.02 -2.36
N PHE A 73 -3.58 11.85 -3.29
CA PHE A 73 -3.84 11.29 -4.62
C PHE A 73 -3.11 9.95 -4.75
N PRO A 74 -3.74 8.81 -4.41
CA PRO A 74 -3.14 7.49 -4.60
C PRO A 74 -2.72 7.26 -6.04
N ALA A 75 -1.59 6.57 -6.25
CA ALA A 75 -1.04 6.31 -7.58
C ALA A 75 -1.84 5.26 -8.36
N ARG A 76 -2.47 4.31 -7.66
CA ARG A 76 -3.25 3.21 -8.26
C ARG A 76 -4.32 2.68 -7.31
N VAL A 77 -5.20 1.85 -7.86
CA VAL A 77 -6.24 1.14 -7.12
C VAL A 77 -6.07 -0.37 -7.32
N VAL A 78 -6.23 -1.14 -6.24
CA VAL A 78 -6.26 -2.60 -6.31
C VAL A 78 -7.58 -3.14 -5.77
N CYS A 79 -8.13 -4.15 -6.43
CA CYS A 79 -9.40 -4.72 -6.02
C CYS A 79 -9.36 -6.24 -6.10
N HIS A 80 -10.14 -6.89 -5.25
CA HIS A 80 -10.50 -8.29 -5.42
C HIS A 80 -11.87 -8.41 -6.11
N ASP A 81 -12.25 -9.62 -6.54
CA ASP A 81 -13.42 -9.86 -7.38
C ASP A 81 -14.78 -9.64 -6.71
N ILE A 82 -14.85 -9.51 -5.38
CA ILE A 82 -16.13 -9.22 -4.70
C ILE A 82 -16.40 -7.72 -4.67
N LEU A 83 -15.58 -6.94 -3.95
CA LEU A 83 -15.79 -5.50 -3.80
C LEU A 83 -15.31 -4.71 -5.02
N GLY A 84 -14.34 -5.23 -5.77
CA GLY A 84 -13.94 -4.64 -7.05
C GLY A 84 -15.05 -4.72 -8.08
N GLN A 85 -15.77 -5.85 -8.13
CA GLN A 85 -16.88 -5.99 -9.06
C GLN A 85 -18.00 -5.00 -8.78
N THR A 86 -18.34 -4.75 -7.50
CA THR A 86 -19.36 -3.74 -7.16
C THR A 86 -18.95 -2.35 -7.61
N ALA A 87 -17.68 -1.97 -7.42
CA ALA A 87 -17.17 -0.68 -7.91
C ALA A 87 -17.26 -0.55 -9.44
N LEU A 88 -17.03 -1.63 -10.18
CA LEU A 88 -17.14 -1.63 -11.64
C LEU A 88 -18.59 -1.62 -12.13
N VAL A 89 -19.52 -2.20 -11.37
CA VAL A 89 -20.97 -2.06 -11.61
C VAL A 89 -21.38 -0.59 -11.44
N ASP A 90 -20.89 0.08 -10.40
CA ASP A 90 -21.20 1.49 -10.17
C ASP A 90 -20.64 2.39 -11.28
N LEU A 91 -19.43 2.13 -11.78
CA LEU A 91 -18.90 2.80 -12.97
C LEU A 91 -19.75 2.54 -14.22
N ALA A 92 -20.28 1.34 -14.40
CA ALA A 92 -21.19 1.03 -15.51
C ALA A 92 -22.52 1.79 -15.38
N GLY A 93 -23.08 1.87 -14.16
CA GLY A 93 -24.28 2.67 -13.88
C GLY A 93 -24.06 4.16 -14.10
N LEU A 94 -22.87 4.68 -13.76
CA LEU A 94 -22.49 6.07 -14.05
C LEU A 94 -22.42 6.35 -15.56
N ARG A 95 -21.99 5.39 -16.38
CA ARG A 95 -22.05 5.51 -17.85
C ARG A 95 -23.49 5.67 -18.33
N ASP A 96 -24.41 4.84 -17.84
CA ASP A 96 -25.82 4.93 -18.22
C ASP A 96 -26.42 6.28 -17.80
N ALA A 97 -26.09 6.77 -16.60
CA ALA A 97 -26.55 8.05 -16.10
C ALA A 97 -26.04 9.24 -16.95
N ILE A 98 -24.76 9.22 -17.35
CA ILE A 98 -24.18 10.25 -18.23
C ILE A 98 -24.81 10.20 -19.62
N ALA A 99 -25.01 9.01 -20.18
CA ALA A 99 -25.66 8.84 -21.48
C ALA A 99 -27.11 9.35 -21.46
N ALA A 100 -27.88 9.06 -20.40
CA ALA A 100 -29.24 9.54 -20.24
C ALA A 100 -29.33 11.07 -20.16
N GLN A 101 -28.28 11.74 -19.70
CA GLN A 101 -28.16 13.20 -19.68
C GLN A 101 -27.58 13.80 -20.97
N GLY A 102 -27.32 12.97 -22.00
CA GLY A 102 -26.76 13.39 -23.29
C GLY A 102 -25.25 13.64 -23.28
N GLY A 103 -24.54 13.22 -22.24
CA GLY A 103 -23.08 13.26 -22.17
C GLY A 103 -22.41 12.04 -22.83
N ASP A 104 -21.09 12.07 -22.93
CA ASP A 104 -20.29 10.95 -23.44
C ASP A 104 -19.97 9.95 -22.31
N PRO A 105 -20.56 8.75 -22.30
CA PRO A 105 -20.31 7.74 -21.27
C PRO A 105 -18.87 7.23 -21.29
N SER A 106 -18.15 7.32 -22.42
CA SER A 106 -16.78 6.83 -22.51
C SER A 106 -15.79 7.62 -21.64
N LEU A 107 -16.19 8.82 -21.20
CA LEU A 107 -15.43 9.65 -20.26
C LEU A 107 -15.46 9.11 -18.83
N VAL A 108 -16.44 8.27 -18.47
CA VAL A 108 -16.43 7.54 -17.21
C VAL A 108 -15.46 6.37 -17.35
N ASN A 109 -14.23 6.58 -16.89
CA ASN A 109 -13.16 5.62 -16.98
C ASN A 109 -12.15 5.81 -15.84
N PRO A 110 -11.54 4.73 -15.31
CA PRO A 110 -10.42 4.87 -14.40
C PRO A 110 -9.26 5.68 -15.00
N VAL A 111 -8.85 6.74 -14.32
CA VAL A 111 -7.73 7.60 -14.75
C VAL A 111 -6.40 7.18 -14.10
N VAL A 112 -6.46 6.45 -12.99
CA VAL A 112 -5.30 5.77 -12.39
C VAL A 112 -5.33 4.29 -12.75
N PRO A 113 -4.16 3.61 -12.82
CA PRO A 113 -4.10 2.17 -12.98
C PRO A 113 -4.99 1.47 -11.94
N THR A 114 -5.88 0.62 -12.42
CA THR A 114 -6.81 -0.15 -11.58
C THR A 114 -6.59 -1.62 -11.87
N GLN A 115 -6.30 -2.39 -10.84
CA GLN A 115 -5.91 -3.80 -10.98
C GLN A 115 -6.89 -4.67 -10.19
N LEU A 116 -7.60 -5.56 -10.88
CA LEU A 116 -8.56 -6.48 -10.28
C LEU A 116 -7.98 -7.89 -10.29
N VAL A 117 -7.88 -8.53 -9.13
CA VAL A 117 -7.46 -9.93 -8.99
C VAL A 117 -8.67 -10.78 -8.65
N VAL A 118 -8.82 -11.92 -9.34
CA VAL A 118 -9.87 -12.89 -9.04
C VAL A 118 -9.32 -13.99 -8.14
N ASP A 119 -9.62 -13.92 -6.86
CA ASP A 119 -9.07 -14.80 -5.82
C ASP A 119 -10.08 -15.20 -4.72
N HIS A 120 -11.23 -14.53 -4.61
CA HIS A 120 -12.25 -14.82 -3.59
C HIS A 120 -13.39 -15.74 -4.08
N SER A 121 -13.27 -16.31 -5.28
CA SER A 121 -14.34 -17.11 -5.90
C SER A 121 -14.16 -18.63 -5.71
N LEU A 122 -12.95 -19.11 -5.47
CA LEU A 122 -12.65 -20.53 -5.23
C LEU A 122 -13.05 -20.94 -3.81
N ALA A 123 -13.92 -21.94 -3.69
CA ALA A 123 -14.20 -22.62 -2.43
C ALA A 123 -13.54 -24.01 -2.42
N VAL A 124 -12.96 -24.41 -1.27
CA VAL A 124 -12.39 -25.75 -1.09
C VAL A 124 -13.51 -26.74 -0.80
N GLU A 125 -14.02 -27.42 -1.83
CA GLU A 125 -15.06 -28.46 -1.71
C GLU A 125 -14.49 -29.87 -1.80
N HIS A 126 -13.43 -30.04 -2.57
CA HIS A 126 -12.60 -31.23 -2.63
C HIS A 126 -11.24 -30.92 -2.00
N ALA A 127 -10.78 -31.78 -1.08
CA ALA A 127 -9.57 -31.55 -0.29
C ALA A 127 -8.89 -32.88 0.08
N GLY A 128 -7.75 -32.78 0.76
CA GLY A 128 -7.02 -33.93 1.28
C GLY A 128 -6.19 -34.61 0.20
N SER A 129 -6.32 -35.93 0.08
CA SER A 129 -5.50 -36.76 -0.82
C SER A 129 -6.13 -37.02 -2.19
N ASP A 130 -7.24 -36.35 -2.54
CA ASP A 130 -7.84 -36.47 -3.87
C ASP A 130 -6.91 -35.79 -4.91
N PRO A 131 -6.30 -36.55 -5.84
CA PRO A 131 -5.36 -35.99 -6.82
C PRO A 131 -6.03 -35.04 -7.82
N GLU A 132 -7.35 -35.08 -7.96
CA GLU A 132 -8.13 -34.23 -8.85
C GLU A 132 -8.80 -33.06 -8.12
N ALA A 133 -8.52 -32.87 -6.82
CA ALA A 133 -9.18 -31.85 -6.01
C ALA A 133 -9.08 -30.45 -6.60
N PHE A 134 -7.91 -30.09 -7.16
CA PHE A 134 -7.68 -28.79 -7.78
C PHE A 134 -8.61 -28.58 -8.98
N GLU A 135 -8.61 -29.49 -9.94
CA GLU A 135 -9.45 -29.41 -11.15
C GLU A 135 -10.95 -29.45 -10.81
N LYS A 136 -11.35 -30.28 -9.84
CA LYS A 136 -12.74 -30.35 -9.38
C LYS A 136 -13.19 -29.03 -8.77
N ASN A 137 -12.39 -28.43 -7.88
CA ASN A 137 -12.73 -27.13 -7.29
C ASN A 137 -12.75 -26.02 -8.35
N ARG A 138 -11.83 -26.03 -9.32
CA ARG A 138 -11.81 -25.10 -10.46
C ARG A 138 -13.07 -25.20 -11.31
N ALA A 139 -13.54 -26.40 -11.63
CA ALA A 139 -14.76 -26.61 -12.39
C ALA A 139 -16.00 -26.11 -11.62
N ILE A 140 -16.02 -26.27 -10.30
CA ILE A 140 -17.10 -25.76 -9.44
C ILE A 140 -17.09 -24.23 -9.40
N GLU A 141 -15.93 -23.61 -9.24
CA GLU A 141 -15.75 -22.16 -9.25
C GLU A 141 -16.25 -21.55 -10.56
N GLU A 142 -15.84 -22.11 -11.70
CA GLU A 142 -16.25 -21.66 -13.03
C GLU A 142 -17.77 -21.70 -13.17
N ARG A 143 -18.39 -22.84 -12.86
CA ARG A 143 -19.85 -23.01 -12.94
C ARG A 143 -20.61 -22.05 -12.03
N ARG A 144 -20.11 -21.78 -10.82
CA ARG A 144 -20.82 -20.93 -9.84
C ARG A 144 -20.66 -19.45 -10.12
N ASN A 145 -19.60 -19.04 -10.80
CA ASN A 145 -19.25 -17.64 -11.00
C ASN A 145 -19.30 -17.21 -12.48
N GLU A 146 -19.88 -18.02 -13.37
CA GLU A 146 -19.96 -17.76 -14.82
C GLU A 146 -20.40 -16.32 -15.14
N ASP A 147 -21.51 -15.85 -14.57
CA ASP A 147 -22.01 -14.49 -14.78
C ASP A 147 -21.04 -13.40 -14.28
N ARG A 148 -20.39 -13.65 -13.12
CA ARG A 148 -19.42 -12.71 -12.54
C ARG A 148 -18.16 -12.62 -13.41
N PHE A 149 -17.65 -13.76 -13.87
CA PHE A 149 -16.49 -13.82 -14.74
C PHE A 149 -16.77 -13.22 -16.10
N HIS A 150 -17.97 -13.45 -16.65
CA HIS A 150 -18.41 -12.79 -17.88
C HIS A 150 -18.46 -11.27 -17.72
N PHE A 151 -18.99 -10.76 -16.61
CA PHE A 151 -18.98 -9.32 -16.31
C PHE A 151 -17.55 -8.77 -16.18
N ILE A 152 -16.65 -9.45 -15.47
CA ILE A 152 -15.25 -9.04 -15.33
C ILE A 152 -14.53 -9.02 -16.69
N GLU A 153 -14.80 -9.99 -17.57
CA GLU A 153 -14.23 -9.95 -18.93
C GLU A 153 -14.81 -8.82 -19.77
N TRP A 154 -16.07 -8.44 -19.56
CA TRP A 154 -16.63 -7.24 -20.16
C TRP A 154 -15.95 -5.98 -19.65
N THR A 155 -15.74 -5.82 -18.33
CA THR A 155 -15.10 -4.61 -17.77
C THR A 155 -13.68 -4.43 -18.31
N ARG A 156 -12.91 -5.52 -18.43
CA ARG A 156 -11.58 -5.53 -19.02
C ARG A 156 -11.53 -4.97 -20.44
N LYS A 157 -12.61 -5.14 -21.21
CA LYS A 157 -12.74 -4.63 -22.59
C LYS A 157 -13.36 -3.24 -22.64
N ALA A 158 -14.28 -2.94 -21.72
CA ALA A 158 -15.09 -1.72 -21.73
C ALA A 158 -14.38 -0.52 -21.11
N PHE A 159 -13.41 -0.73 -20.21
CA PHE A 159 -12.66 0.32 -19.54
C PHE A 159 -11.18 0.25 -19.90
N LYS A 160 -10.57 1.43 -20.08
CA LYS A 160 -9.12 1.60 -20.17
C LYS A 160 -8.53 1.64 -18.76
N ASN A 161 -7.24 1.36 -18.63
CA ASN A 161 -6.50 1.34 -17.35
C ASN A 161 -7.00 0.31 -16.33
N ILE A 162 -7.83 -0.65 -16.74
CA ILE A 162 -8.17 -1.83 -15.94
C ILE A 162 -7.29 -3.00 -16.40
N ASN A 163 -6.55 -3.58 -15.45
CA ASN A 163 -5.86 -4.84 -15.65
C ASN A 163 -6.53 -5.91 -14.79
N VAL A 164 -7.02 -6.98 -15.42
CA VAL A 164 -7.64 -8.11 -14.72
C VAL A 164 -6.64 -9.26 -14.66
N ILE A 165 -6.36 -9.76 -13.47
CA ILE A 165 -5.62 -10.99 -13.23
C ILE A 165 -6.64 -12.12 -13.09
N PRO A 166 -6.63 -13.09 -14.02
CA PRO A 166 -7.66 -14.12 -14.06
C PRO A 166 -7.54 -15.10 -12.87
N PRO A 167 -8.61 -15.86 -12.60
CA PRO A 167 -8.62 -16.86 -11.54
C PRO A 167 -7.44 -17.85 -11.60
N GLY A 168 -6.99 -18.32 -10.43
CA GLY A 168 -5.95 -19.36 -10.33
C GLY A 168 -4.50 -18.85 -10.47
N ASN A 169 -4.27 -17.53 -10.49
CA ASN A 169 -2.94 -16.93 -10.64
C ASN A 169 -2.32 -16.43 -9.34
N GLY A 170 -2.96 -16.67 -8.20
CA GLY A 170 -2.51 -16.26 -6.86
C GLY A 170 -3.54 -15.39 -6.14
N ILE A 171 -3.12 -14.79 -5.02
CA ILE A 171 -3.95 -13.96 -4.13
C ILE A 171 -3.55 -12.49 -4.29
N LEU A 172 -4.52 -11.57 -4.22
CA LEU A 172 -4.39 -10.13 -4.45
C LEU A 172 -3.13 -9.54 -3.82
N HIS A 173 -2.95 -9.72 -2.52
CA HIS A 173 -1.83 -9.10 -1.79
C HIS A 173 -0.48 -9.68 -2.18
N GLN A 174 -0.40 -10.98 -2.43
CA GLN A 174 0.83 -11.63 -2.85
C GLN A 174 1.23 -11.18 -4.25
N ILE A 175 0.28 -11.17 -5.20
CA ILE A 175 0.54 -10.67 -6.56
C ILE A 175 0.89 -9.18 -6.53
N ASN A 176 0.26 -8.41 -5.62
CA ASN A 176 0.59 -7.01 -5.42
C ASN A 176 2.05 -6.82 -5.00
N LEU A 177 2.48 -7.59 -4.00
CA LEU A 177 3.83 -7.58 -3.46
C LEU A 177 4.88 -8.13 -4.43
N GLU A 178 4.55 -9.17 -5.21
CA GLU A 178 5.49 -9.89 -6.08
C GLU A 178 5.57 -9.36 -7.50
N ARG A 179 4.53 -8.67 -7.99
CA ARG A 179 4.47 -8.29 -9.42
C ARG A 179 3.90 -6.91 -9.70
N MET A 180 2.83 -6.49 -9.03
CA MET A 180 2.11 -5.27 -9.44
C MET A 180 2.76 -3.99 -8.91
N SER A 181 3.31 -4.02 -7.70
CA SER A 181 3.97 -2.85 -7.12
C SER A 181 5.32 -2.59 -7.79
N PRO A 182 5.53 -1.40 -8.38
CA PRO A 182 6.85 -0.96 -8.84
C PRO A 182 7.68 -0.32 -7.72
N VAL A 183 7.10 -0.08 -6.53
CA VAL A 183 7.67 0.72 -5.42
C VAL A 183 7.85 2.20 -5.77
N ILE A 184 8.49 2.51 -6.89
CA ILE A 184 8.59 3.86 -7.47
C ILE A 184 7.91 3.84 -8.85
N GLN A 185 6.86 4.63 -9.00
CA GLN A 185 6.12 4.80 -10.23
C GLN A 185 6.88 5.70 -11.21
N VAL A 186 6.62 5.54 -12.51
CA VAL A 186 7.05 6.48 -13.55
C VAL A 186 5.87 6.83 -14.43
N GLU A 187 5.53 8.11 -14.50
CA GLU A 187 4.44 8.61 -15.32
C GLU A 187 4.83 9.92 -15.98
N HIS A 188 4.67 10.04 -17.29
CA HIS A 188 5.00 11.26 -18.05
C HIS A 188 6.42 11.80 -17.77
N GLY A 189 7.40 10.90 -17.62
CA GLY A 189 8.80 11.24 -17.33
C GLY A 189 9.08 11.66 -15.88
N VAL A 190 8.12 11.47 -14.96
CA VAL A 190 8.26 11.79 -13.54
C VAL A 190 8.26 10.52 -12.71
N ALA A 191 9.28 10.35 -11.87
CA ALA A 191 9.35 9.32 -10.84
C ALA A 191 8.72 9.80 -9.53
N TYR A 192 7.96 8.93 -8.84
CA TYR A 192 7.33 9.24 -7.55
C TYR A 192 7.01 7.94 -6.76
N PRO A 193 6.80 7.99 -5.43
CA PRO A 193 6.53 6.80 -4.64
C PRO A 193 5.20 6.16 -5.04
N ASP A 194 5.18 4.84 -5.10
CA ASP A 194 3.93 4.10 -5.24
C ASP A 194 3.08 4.28 -3.97
N THR A 195 1.79 4.50 -4.18
CA THR A 195 0.78 4.64 -3.12
C THR A 195 -0.54 4.12 -3.67
N LEU A 196 -1.37 3.50 -2.83
CA LEU A 196 -2.62 2.94 -3.32
C LEU A 196 -3.71 2.87 -2.25
N VAL A 197 -4.94 2.80 -2.74
CA VAL A 197 -6.06 2.30 -1.98
C VAL A 197 -6.45 0.93 -2.54
N GLY A 198 -6.92 0.04 -1.66
CA GLY A 198 -7.43 -1.25 -2.06
C GLY A 198 -8.78 -1.54 -1.44
N THR A 199 -9.65 -2.24 -2.17
CA THR A 199 -10.96 -2.65 -1.65
C THR A 199 -10.87 -3.88 -0.74
N ASP A 200 -9.74 -4.07 -0.07
CA ASP A 200 -9.48 -5.19 0.83
C ASP A 200 -8.69 -4.67 2.04
N SER A 201 -9.01 -5.13 3.25
CA SER A 201 -8.38 -4.66 4.48
C SER A 201 -6.90 -4.98 4.57
N HIS A 202 -6.44 -6.09 3.99
CA HIS A 202 -5.06 -6.58 4.05
C HIS A 202 -4.17 -6.00 2.94
N THR A 203 -4.70 -5.03 2.18
CA THR A 203 -3.93 -4.17 1.26
C THR A 203 -2.60 -3.66 1.83
N PRO A 204 -2.48 -3.30 3.13
CA PRO A 204 -1.22 -2.93 3.78
C PRO A 204 -0.09 -3.97 3.70
N MET A 205 -0.31 -5.22 3.27
CA MET A 205 0.78 -6.19 3.07
C MET A 205 1.94 -5.64 2.22
N VAL A 206 1.64 -4.77 1.24
CA VAL A 206 2.64 -4.16 0.36
C VAL A 206 3.43 -3.02 1.02
N ASP A 207 3.00 -2.55 2.19
CA ASP A 207 3.71 -1.54 3.01
C ASP A 207 5.12 -2.01 3.41
N ALA A 208 5.35 -3.32 3.40
CA ALA A 208 6.67 -3.94 3.57
C ALA A 208 7.71 -3.53 2.51
N LEU A 209 7.27 -3.02 1.37
CA LEU A 209 8.12 -2.46 0.30
C LEU A 209 8.35 -0.95 0.42
N GLY A 210 7.82 -0.29 1.45
CA GLY A 210 7.81 1.18 1.55
C GLY A 210 6.70 1.86 0.74
N VAL A 211 5.66 1.11 0.36
CA VAL A 211 4.53 1.63 -0.41
C VAL A 211 3.38 1.95 0.53
N ILE A 212 2.85 3.18 0.55
CA ILE A 212 1.68 3.46 1.40
C ILE A 212 0.43 2.85 0.78
N ALA A 213 -0.12 1.82 1.42
CA ALA A 213 -1.31 1.13 0.96
C ALA A 213 -2.35 1.01 2.07
N ILE A 214 -3.60 1.39 1.79
CA ILE A 214 -4.68 1.30 2.79
C ILE A 214 -5.90 0.59 2.23
N GLY A 215 -6.60 -0.14 3.11
CA GLY A 215 -7.91 -0.71 2.80
C GLY A 215 -9.01 0.35 2.86
N VAL A 216 -9.86 0.42 1.84
CA VAL A 216 -11.00 1.35 1.74
C VAL A 216 -12.26 0.64 1.23
N GLY A 217 -13.42 1.30 1.36
CA GLY A 217 -14.66 0.84 0.73
C GLY A 217 -14.69 1.11 -0.78
N GLY A 218 -15.61 0.44 -1.49
CA GLY A 218 -15.79 0.56 -2.95
C GLY A 218 -15.94 2.01 -3.44
N LEU A 219 -16.77 2.81 -2.78
CA LEU A 219 -17.00 4.22 -3.16
C LEU A 219 -15.74 5.09 -3.11
N GLU A 220 -14.88 4.88 -2.13
CA GLU A 220 -13.61 5.63 -2.04
C GLU A 220 -12.65 5.17 -3.15
N ALA A 221 -12.59 3.85 -3.41
CA ALA A 221 -11.83 3.31 -4.53
C ALA A 221 -12.33 3.88 -5.87
N GLU A 222 -13.64 3.96 -6.10
CA GLU A 222 -14.24 4.58 -7.30
C GLU A 222 -13.91 6.07 -7.43
N SER A 223 -13.96 6.81 -6.32
CA SER A 223 -13.57 8.22 -6.27
C SER A 223 -12.13 8.41 -6.77
N VAL A 224 -11.22 7.57 -6.28
CA VAL A 224 -9.81 7.54 -6.70
C VAL A 224 -9.67 7.08 -8.14
N MET A 225 -10.42 6.06 -8.59
CA MET A 225 -10.47 5.63 -9.99
C MET A 225 -10.83 6.81 -10.90
N LEU A 226 -11.75 7.68 -10.49
CA LEU A 226 -12.17 8.86 -11.24
C LEU A 226 -11.24 10.08 -11.07
N GLY A 227 -10.09 9.90 -10.40
CA GLY A 227 -9.04 10.91 -10.28
C GLY A 227 -9.27 11.95 -9.20
N ARG A 228 -10.24 11.72 -8.32
CA ARG A 228 -10.47 12.57 -7.15
C ARG A 228 -9.41 12.29 -6.08
N ALA A 229 -9.11 13.31 -5.28
CA ALA A 229 -8.30 13.12 -4.09
C ALA A 229 -9.14 12.42 -3.01
N SER A 230 -8.51 11.49 -2.30
CA SER A 230 -8.96 11.06 -0.98
C SER A 230 -8.54 12.15 0.00
N TYR A 231 -9.49 12.84 0.62
CA TYR A 231 -9.17 13.81 1.66
C TYR A 231 -8.91 13.08 2.97
N MET A 232 -7.76 13.35 3.58
CA MET A 232 -7.38 12.70 4.83
C MET A 232 -6.82 13.71 5.83
N ARG A 233 -7.11 13.46 7.11
CA ARG A 233 -6.42 14.06 8.24
C ARG A 233 -5.00 13.51 8.31
N LEU A 234 -4.03 14.31 8.76
CA LEU A 234 -2.70 13.78 9.08
C LEU A 234 -2.83 12.58 10.04
N PRO A 235 -2.33 11.40 9.67
CA PRO A 235 -2.45 10.22 10.52
C PRO A 235 -1.70 10.37 11.85
N ASP A 236 -2.15 9.62 12.86
CA ASP A 236 -1.31 9.36 14.03
C ASP A 236 -0.18 8.40 13.62
N ILE A 237 1.06 8.90 13.56
CA ILE A 237 2.21 8.12 13.11
C ILE A 237 3.00 7.65 14.33
N VAL A 238 2.96 6.34 14.58
CA VAL A 238 3.58 5.70 15.74
C VAL A 238 4.82 4.94 15.29
N GLY A 239 5.97 5.30 15.85
CA GLY A 239 7.21 4.55 15.64
C GLY A 239 7.21 3.27 16.47
N VAL A 240 7.45 2.12 15.86
CA VAL A 240 7.60 0.83 16.55
C VAL A 240 9.04 0.36 16.40
N GLU A 241 9.82 0.51 17.47
CA GLU A 241 11.19 0.04 17.53
C GLU A 241 11.23 -1.46 17.80
N LEU A 242 11.69 -2.23 16.82
CA LEU A 242 11.96 -3.65 16.97
C LEU A 242 13.43 -3.84 17.35
N THR A 243 13.67 -4.50 18.48
CA THR A 243 15.01 -4.81 19.00
C THR A 243 15.24 -6.32 19.06
N GLY A 244 16.50 -6.72 19.22
CA GLY A 244 16.84 -8.14 19.33
C GLY A 244 16.58 -8.93 18.05
N LYS A 245 16.63 -10.26 18.17
CA LYS A 245 16.37 -11.19 17.06
C LYS A 245 15.55 -12.36 17.56
N ALA A 246 14.65 -12.85 16.72
CA ALA A 246 13.88 -14.04 16.99
C ALA A 246 14.82 -15.25 17.22
N ALA A 247 14.47 -16.10 18.19
CA ALA A 247 15.23 -17.31 18.46
C ALA A 247 15.17 -18.29 17.27
N PRO A 248 16.18 -19.18 17.10
CA PRO A 248 16.13 -20.19 16.05
C PRO A 248 14.84 -21.04 16.12
N GLY A 249 14.18 -21.19 14.98
CA GLY A 249 12.94 -21.98 14.86
C GLY A 249 11.65 -21.24 15.23
N ILE A 250 11.72 -19.93 15.50
CA ILE A 250 10.59 -19.00 15.51
C ILE A 250 10.29 -18.58 14.06
N LEU A 251 9.00 -18.57 13.70
CA LEU A 251 8.53 -18.23 12.36
C LEU A 251 7.96 -16.81 12.29
N ALA A 252 7.77 -16.30 11.07
CA ALA A 252 7.06 -15.04 10.81
C ALA A 252 5.70 -14.98 11.52
N THR A 253 4.95 -16.10 11.49
CA THR A 253 3.65 -16.24 12.14
C THR A 253 3.73 -16.04 13.66
N ASP A 254 4.72 -16.62 14.33
CA ASP A 254 4.90 -16.46 15.77
C ASP A 254 5.18 -14.99 16.13
N MET A 255 6.03 -14.32 15.34
CA MET A 255 6.36 -12.91 15.53
C MET A 255 5.15 -12.02 15.35
N VAL A 256 4.41 -12.18 14.24
CA VAL A 256 3.27 -11.30 13.95
C VAL A 256 2.13 -11.49 14.94
N LEU A 257 1.88 -12.70 15.44
CA LEU A 257 0.84 -12.93 16.45
C LEU A 257 1.21 -12.27 17.80
N ALA A 258 2.48 -12.35 18.20
CA ALA A 258 2.97 -11.66 19.40
C ALA A 258 2.91 -10.13 19.25
N LEU A 259 3.30 -9.61 18.08
CA LEU A 259 3.17 -8.19 17.75
C LEU A 259 1.71 -7.74 17.71
N THR A 260 0.81 -8.55 17.17
CA THR A 260 -0.63 -8.24 17.08
C THR A 260 -1.24 -8.06 18.46
N GLU A 261 -0.95 -8.97 19.40
CA GLU A 261 -1.36 -8.83 20.80
C GLU A 261 -0.83 -7.53 21.41
N PHE A 262 0.48 -7.29 21.29
CA PHE A 262 1.15 -6.13 21.86
C PHE A 262 0.61 -4.80 21.30
N LEU A 263 0.48 -4.69 19.98
CA LEU A 263 0.02 -3.49 19.29
C LEU A 263 -1.46 -3.21 19.60
N ARG A 264 -2.29 -4.27 19.70
CA ARG A 264 -3.68 -4.13 20.11
C ARG A 264 -3.80 -3.59 21.54
N GLN A 265 -3.01 -4.12 22.48
CA GLN A 265 -2.93 -3.60 23.85
C GLN A 265 -2.40 -2.16 23.90
N SER A 266 -1.54 -1.81 22.95
CA SER A 266 -0.99 -0.48 22.77
C SER A 266 -1.98 0.50 22.12
N LYS A 267 -3.21 0.11 21.76
CA LYS A 267 -4.25 1.02 21.25
C LYS A 267 -3.80 1.84 20.04
N VAL A 268 -3.31 1.16 19.01
CA VAL A 268 -2.86 1.79 17.74
C VAL A 268 -3.96 1.85 16.68
N VAL A 269 -5.22 1.90 17.11
CA VAL A 269 -6.37 1.90 16.19
C VAL A 269 -6.32 3.13 15.29
N SER A 270 -6.45 2.92 13.98
CA SER A 270 -6.35 3.93 12.92
C SER A 270 -5.00 4.63 12.76
N ALA A 271 -3.99 4.25 13.56
CA ALA A 271 -2.64 4.79 13.44
C ALA A 271 -1.91 4.22 12.22
N TYR A 272 -0.89 4.94 11.76
CA TYR A 272 0.09 4.48 10.79
C TYR A 272 1.33 4.06 11.57
N LEU A 273 1.70 2.79 11.46
CA LEU A 273 2.88 2.28 12.15
C LEU A 273 4.10 2.37 11.25
N GLU A 274 5.22 2.86 11.77
CA GLU A 274 6.52 2.78 11.11
C GLU A 274 7.45 1.90 11.93
N PHE A 275 7.80 0.74 11.39
CA PHE A 275 8.70 -0.20 12.05
C PHE A 275 10.16 0.17 11.76
N PHE A 276 10.97 0.28 12.82
CA PHE A 276 12.38 0.63 12.73
C PHE A 276 13.22 -0.11 13.77
N GLY A 277 14.54 0.12 13.78
CA GLY A 277 15.47 -0.49 14.72
C GLY A 277 16.19 -1.73 14.16
N GLU A 278 17.15 -2.25 14.93
CA GLU A 278 18.00 -3.38 14.52
C GLU A 278 17.18 -4.66 14.21
N GLY A 279 16.09 -4.87 14.94
CA GLY A 279 15.19 -5.98 14.74
C GLY A 279 14.53 -5.91 13.38
N ALA A 280 13.97 -4.75 13.01
CA ALA A 280 13.34 -4.51 11.71
C ALA A 280 14.34 -4.69 10.55
N ALA A 281 15.57 -4.19 10.70
CA ALA A 281 16.64 -4.35 9.73
C ALA A 281 17.07 -5.83 9.52
N SER A 282 16.88 -6.67 10.54
CA SER A 282 17.22 -8.10 10.49
C SER A 282 16.16 -8.97 9.79
N LEU A 283 14.91 -8.49 9.70
CA LEU A 283 13.80 -9.22 9.10
C LEU A 283 13.98 -9.37 7.59
N SER A 284 13.60 -10.54 7.06
CA SER A 284 13.41 -10.72 5.62
C SER A 284 12.20 -9.91 5.14
N LEU A 285 12.11 -9.65 3.83
CA LEU A 285 10.94 -8.93 3.32
C LEU A 285 9.64 -9.72 3.52
N SER A 286 9.69 -11.06 3.45
CA SER A 286 8.53 -11.91 3.72
C SER A 286 8.05 -11.80 5.17
N ASP A 287 8.97 -11.65 6.14
CA ASP A 287 8.61 -11.41 7.54
C ASP A 287 7.94 -10.04 7.70
N ARG A 288 8.49 -9.00 7.05
CA ARG A 288 7.90 -7.65 7.03
C ARG A 288 6.50 -7.67 6.44
N ALA A 289 6.31 -8.33 5.29
CA ALA A 289 5.02 -8.46 4.63
C ALA A 289 4.01 -9.20 5.52
N THR A 290 4.44 -10.19 6.29
CA THR A 290 3.59 -10.88 7.26
C THR A 290 3.13 -9.93 8.36
N ILE A 291 4.04 -9.08 8.89
CA ILE A 291 3.71 -8.07 9.89
C ILE A 291 2.74 -7.02 9.33
N SER A 292 3.02 -6.50 8.13
CA SER A 292 2.19 -5.48 7.49
C SER A 292 0.82 -5.99 7.08
N ASN A 293 0.74 -7.26 6.65
CA ASN A 293 -0.52 -7.91 6.31
C ASN A 293 -1.51 -7.88 7.48
N MET A 294 -1.04 -8.10 8.71
CA MET A 294 -1.90 -8.12 9.90
C MET A 294 -2.30 -6.74 10.45
N ALA A 295 -2.06 -5.65 9.70
CA ALA A 295 -2.47 -4.29 10.09
C ALA A 295 -3.92 -4.19 10.57
N PRO A 296 -4.91 -4.78 9.88
CA PRO A 296 -6.31 -4.77 10.34
C PRO A 296 -6.51 -5.44 11.69
N GLU A 297 -5.79 -6.52 11.99
CA GLU A 297 -5.96 -7.32 13.21
C GLU A 297 -5.51 -6.58 14.48
N TYR A 298 -4.44 -5.79 14.42
CA TYR A 298 -4.08 -4.87 15.51
C TYR A 298 -4.77 -3.50 15.39
N GLY A 299 -5.42 -3.23 14.27
CA GLY A 299 -6.30 -2.07 14.04
C GLY A 299 -5.61 -0.86 13.42
N ALA A 300 -4.36 -0.99 12.97
CA ALA A 300 -3.66 0.08 12.27
C ALA A 300 -4.23 0.26 10.85
N THR A 301 -4.08 1.48 10.31
CA THR A 301 -4.46 1.79 8.92
C THR A 301 -3.37 1.35 7.94
N ALA A 302 -2.11 1.48 8.35
CA ALA A 302 -0.91 1.12 7.57
C ALA A 302 0.20 0.64 8.51
N ALA A 303 1.11 -0.16 7.97
CA ALA A 303 2.17 -0.85 8.71
C ALA A 303 3.48 -0.87 7.90
N MET A 304 4.17 0.26 7.94
CA MET A 304 5.26 0.61 7.03
C MET A 304 6.62 0.06 7.45
N PHE A 305 7.36 -0.44 6.46
CA PHE A 305 8.82 -0.60 6.52
C PHE A 305 9.45 0.29 5.44
N ALA A 306 10.50 1.03 5.80
CA ALA A 306 11.20 1.90 4.85
C ALA A 306 11.96 1.10 3.78
N ILE A 307 12.21 1.74 2.64
CA ILE A 307 12.98 1.15 1.54
C ILE A 307 14.43 0.96 2.00
N ASP A 308 14.95 -0.24 1.80
CA ASP A 308 16.31 -0.64 2.14
C ASP A 308 16.86 -1.73 1.20
N SER A 309 18.02 -2.29 1.53
CA SER A 309 18.63 -3.36 0.74
C SER A 309 17.77 -4.62 0.66
N LYS A 310 17.00 -4.96 1.71
CA LYS A 310 16.07 -6.11 1.69
C LYS A 310 14.94 -5.90 0.69
N THR A 311 14.52 -4.65 0.52
CA THR A 311 13.57 -4.25 -0.53
C THR A 311 14.14 -4.59 -1.90
N LEU A 312 15.36 -4.14 -2.21
CA LEU A 312 16.00 -4.40 -3.50
C LEU A 312 16.27 -5.89 -3.74
N ASP A 313 16.73 -6.62 -2.73
CA ASP A 313 16.96 -8.06 -2.79
C ASP A 313 15.67 -8.81 -3.14
N TYR A 314 14.55 -8.42 -2.53
CA TYR A 314 13.25 -9.03 -2.82
C TYR A 314 12.74 -8.69 -4.21
N LEU A 315 12.88 -7.42 -4.65
CA LEU A 315 12.52 -7.04 -6.02
C LEU A 315 13.31 -7.88 -7.05
N ARG A 316 14.60 -8.11 -6.81
CA ARG A 316 15.43 -8.98 -7.66
C ARG A 316 14.97 -10.44 -7.62
N LEU A 317 14.70 -10.97 -6.43
CA LEU A 317 14.23 -12.35 -6.23
C LEU A 317 12.94 -12.64 -7.00
N THR A 318 12.04 -11.66 -7.05
CA THR A 318 10.73 -11.75 -7.70
C THR A 318 10.75 -11.36 -9.18
N GLY A 319 11.93 -11.14 -9.75
CA GLY A 319 12.11 -10.93 -11.19
C GLY A 319 11.76 -9.52 -11.67
N ARG A 320 11.84 -8.50 -10.81
CA ARG A 320 11.76 -7.11 -11.29
C ARG A 320 12.98 -6.79 -12.15
N GLU A 321 12.75 -5.98 -13.19
CA GLU A 321 13.79 -5.51 -14.08
C GLU A 321 14.86 -4.71 -13.32
N GLU A 322 16.13 -4.91 -13.65
CA GLU A 322 17.24 -4.25 -12.95
C GLU A 322 17.17 -2.71 -13.07
N SER A 323 16.62 -2.19 -14.17
CA SER A 323 16.37 -0.75 -14.34
C SER A 323 15.36 -0.21 -13.32
N GLN A 324 14.33 -0.98 -12.97
CA GLN A 324 13.37 -0.63 -11.93
C GLN A 324 14.03 -0.66 -10.55
N ILE A 325 14.86 -1.66 -10.27
CA ILE A 325 15.57 -1.79 -8.99
C ILE A 325 16.53 -0.60 -8.78
N GLN A 326 17.30 -0.24 -9.81
CA GLN A 326 18.18 0.93 -9.79
C GLN A 326 17.40 2.24 -9.61
N LEU A 327 16.24 2.36 -10.25
CA LEU A 327 15.36 3.51 -10.06
C LEU A 327 14.89 3.61 -8.60
N VAL A 328 14.43 2.51 -8.00
CA VAL A 328 13.97 2.46 -6.61
C VAL A 328 15.09 2.90 -5.66
N GLU A 329 16.29 2.34 -5.82
CA GLU A 329 17.44 2.69 -4.98
C GLU A 329 17.82 4.18 -5.14
N ASN A 330 17.99 4.65 -6.37
CA ASN A 330 18.40 6.02 -6.66
C ASN A 330 17.36 7.03 -6.15
N TYR A 331 16.08 6.79 -6.43
CA TYR A 331 15.00 7.65 -5.98
C TYR A 331 14.94 7.70 -4.45
N ALA A 332 14.97 6.53 -3.78
CA ALA A 332 14.86 6.47 -2.33
C ALA A 332 16.01 7.20 -1.63
N LYS A 333 17.25 7.00 -2.09
CA LYS A 333 18.43 7.71 -1.54
C LYS A 333 18.40 9.22 -1.85
N THR A 334 17.97 9.61 -3.05
CA THR A 334 17.89 11.02 -3.44
C THR A 334 16.84 11.78 -2.61
N THR A 335 15.72 11.15 -2.31
CA THR A 335 14.56 11.78 -1.65
C THR A 335 14.53 11.59 -0.14
N GLY A 336 15.49 10.86 0.44
CA GLY A 336 15.51 10.52 1.86
C GLY A 336 14.42 9.53 2.25
N LEU A 337 14.00 8.64 1.35
CA LEU A 337 13.13 7.50 1.65
C LEU A 337 13.94 6.22 1.92
N TRP A 338 15.27 6.29 1.87
CA TRP A 338 16.11 5.17 2.28
C TRP A 338 16.15 5.05 3.80
N ALA A 339 16.12 3.81 4.33
CA ALA A 339 16.01 3.57 5.76
C ALA A 339 17.09 4.29 6.61
N ASP A 340 18.32 4.41 6.10
CA ASP A 340 19.43 5.07 6.81
C ASP A 340 19.21 6.59 6.99
N ASP A 341 18.39 7.21 6.12
CA ASP A 341 18.06 8.65 6.17
C ASP A 341 16.94 8.98 7.19
N LEU A 342 16.44 7.98 7.92
CA LEU A 342 15.36 8.11 8.89
C LEU A 342 15.85 8.13 10.35
N ASN A 343 17.16 8.18 10.59
CA ASN A 343 17.75 8.17 11.94
C ASN A 343 17.38 9.40 12.80
N LYS A 344 16.99 10.53 12.18
CA LYS A 344 16.58 11.76 12.86
C LYS A 344 15.06 11.92 13.01
N VAL A 345 14.27 10.92 12.61
CA VAL A 345 12.81 10.99 12.65
C VAL A 345 12.30 11.19 14.07
N VAL A 346 11.34 12.10 14.22
CA VAL A 346 10.65 12.36 15.48
C VAL A 346 9.21 11.87 15.36
N TYR A 347 8.91 10.84 16.15
CA TYR A 347 7.56 10.31 16.35
C TYR A 347 6.95 10.91 17.61
N GLU A 348 5.67 11.28 17.56
CA GLU A 348 4.92 11.73 18.75
C GLU A 348 4.75 10.62 19.77
N ARG A 349 4.68 9.37 19.29
CA ARG A 349 4.57 8.17 20.10
C ARG A 349 5.54 7.12 19.61
N ARG A 350 6.26 6.50 20.55
CA ARG A 350 7.17 5.38 20.30
C ARG A 350 6.78 4.18 21.13
N LEU A 351 6.81 3.02 20.51
CA LEU A 351 6.63 1.71 21.14
C LEU A 351 7.93 0.92 20.94
N SER A 352 8.24 0.01 21.85
CA SER A 352 9.40 -0.87 21.75
C SER A 352 8.98 -2.31 21.94
N PHE A 353 9.49 -3.20 21.08
CA PHE A 353 9.19 -4.63 21.11
C PHE A 353 10.46 -5.45 20.85
N ASP A 354 10.80 -6.33 21.80
CA ASP A 354 11.98 -7.20 21.69
C ASP A 354 11.61 -8.53 21.02
N LEU A 355 12.14 -8.74 19.81
CA LEU A 355 11.93 -9.95 19.03
C LEU A 355 12.47 -11.21 19.71
N SER A 356 13.44 -11.09 20.63
CA SER A 356 13.97 -12.23 21.38
C SER A 356 12.98 -12.78 22.41
N SER A 357 11.97 -12.00 22.78
CA SER A 357 10.90 -12.43 23.69
C SER A 357 9.86 -13.34 23.02
N VAL A 358 9.88 -13.44 21.69
CA VAL A 358 8.91 -14.22 20.92
C VAL A 358 9.16 -15.72 21.12
N VAL A 359 8.09 -16.41 21.48
CA VAL A 359 8.03 -17.88 21.56
C VAL A 359 7.01 -18.40 20.56
N ARG A 360 7.09 -19.71 20.25
CA ARG A 360 6.06 -20.37 19.45
C ARG A 360 4.69 -20.16 20.08
N ASN A 361 3.73 -19.73 19.26
CA ASN A 361 2.41 -19.38 19.78
C ASN A 361 1.31 -19.61 18.76
N MET A 362 0.07 -19.52 19.23
CA MET A 362 -1.14 -19.54 18.40
C MET A 362 -2.06 -18.41 18.85
N ALA A 363 -3.04 -18.05 18.03
CA ALA A 363 -4.10 -17.12 18.42
C ALA A 363 -5.49 -17.73 18.25
N GLY A 364 -6.39 -17.48 19.20
CA GLY A 364 -7.75 -17.98 19.13
C GLY A 364 -8.43 -18.19 20.49
N PRO A 365 -9.56 -18.93 20.53
CA PRO A 365 -10.23 -19.57 19.39
C PRO A 365 -11.06 -18.60 18.52
N SER A 366 -11.27 -17.35 18.96
CA SER A 366 -12.22 -16.43 18.30
C SER A 366 -11.66 -15.05 17.98
N ASN A 367 -10.47 -14.71 18.49
CA ASN A 367 -9.85 -13.39 18.30
C ASN A 367 -8.39 -13.53 17.86
N PRO A 368 -7.95 -12.87 16.78
CA PRO A 368 -6.58 -12.96 16.27
C PRO A 368 -5.53 -12.32 17.20
N HIS A 369 -5.96 -11.42 18.08
CA HIS A 369 -5.09 -10.78 19.08
C HIS A 369 -5.07 -11.51 20.44
N ARG A 370 -5.76 -12.65 20.56
CA ARG A 370 -5.75 -13.48 21.79
C ARG A 370 -4.72 -14.59 21.62
N ARG A 371 -3.48 -14.34 22.06
CA ARG A 371 -2.39 -15.31 22.02
C ARG A 371 -2.59 -16.43 23.06
N LEU A 372 -2.18 -17.65 22.73
CA LEU A 372 -2.30 -18.88 23.53
C LEU A 372 -0.93 -19.46 23.90
#